data_AF-A0A972LPJ0-F1
#
_entry.id   AF-A0A972LPJ0-F1
#
_cell.length_a   1.000
_cell.length_b   1.000
_cell.length_c   1.000
_cell.angle_alpha   90.00
_cell.angle_beta   90.00
_cell.angle_gamma   90.00
#
_symmetry.space_group_name_H-M   'P 1'
#
loop_
_entity.id
_entity.type
_entity.pdbx_description
1 polymer ?
#
loop_
_entity_poly.entity_id
_entity_poly.type
_entity_poly.pdbx_seq_one_letter_code
_entity_poly.pdbx_strand_id
1 'polypeptide(L)'
;MATLLWRSLLIISCGMAGMYLGLWAGATYFVPKGAGLAGGTMVLGYGVLGAVGFVLAGTMIAFRLQGKKLRNTTLLISGPVLLFYLVLVVIALARTAAEREPDTAFAPAGRFTVTMERLDTSDPYLFVKMHVDSRTRTWEQTGPAPEHQVCSAKIKAENLINIRDALDAMIALSAEKLADCNSAEQPASKRLRWNIMDGRMVPGSPGLPEKATLEVNTSCLRKHFTIARAFLLVEKISSQAGEKVRCK
;
A
#
# COMPACT_ATOMS: atom_id res chain seq x y z
N MET A 1 -42.70 -11.12 21.68
CA MET A 1 -41.37 -11.26 21.03
C MET A 1 -41.33 -10.70 19.61
N ALA A 2 -42.21 -11.12 18.68
CA ALA A 2 -42.13 -10.69 17.27
C ALA A 2 -42.15 -9.15 17.07
N THR A 3 -42.96 -8.41 17.83
CA THR A 3 -43.08 -6.95 17.70
C THR A 3 -41.80 -6.20 18.06
N LEU A 4 -41.05 -6.69 19.06
CA LEU A 4 -39.77 -6.09 19.45
C LEU A 4 -38.72 -6.29 18.36
N LEU A 5 -38.66 -7.49 17.77
CA LEU A 5 -37.77 -7.80 16.66
C LEU A 5 -37.98 -6.84 15.48
N TRP A 6 -39.23 -6.64 15.04
CA TRP A 6 -39.54 -5.74 13.92
C TRP A 6 -39.17 -4.28 14.23
N ARG A 7 -39.38 -3.81 15.46
CA ARG A 7 -38.96 -2.46 15.88
C ARG A 7 -37.45 -2.30 15.83
N SER A 8 -36.71 -3.24 16.43
CA SER A 8 -35.25 -3.21 16.42
C SER A 8 -34.69 -3.24 15.00
N LEU A 9 -35.23 -4.10 14.13
CA LEU A 9 -34.76 -4.22 12.74
C LEU A 9 -34.99 -2.91 11.96
N LEU A 10 -36.15 -2.27 12.14
CA LEU A 10 -36.45 -0.98 11.52
C LEU A 10 -35.50 0.11 12.01
N ILE A 11 -35.27 0.21 13.33
CA ILE A 11 -34.36 1.21 13.92
C ILE A 11 -32.94 1.03 13.39
N ILE A 12 -32.43 -0.20 13.39
CA ILE A 12 -31.09 -0.52 12.86
C ILE A 12 -31.00 -0.16 11.38
N SER A 13 -32.00 -0.52 10.59
CA SER A 13 -32.01 -0.24 9.14
C SER A 13 -32.03 1.26 8.86
N CYS A 14 -32.82 2.03 9.61
CA CYS A 14 -32.79 3.49 9.53
C CYS A 14 -31.42 4.04 9.93
N GLY A 15 -30.85 3.57 11.03
CA GLY A 15 -29.51 3.97 11.46
C GLY A 15 -28.43 3.70 10.42
N MET A 16 -28.45 2.53 9.79
CA MET A 16 -27.55 2.18 8.69
C MET A 16 -27.75 3.09 7.46
N ALA A 17 -28.99 3.40 7.10
CA ALA A 17 -29.28 4.33 6.01
C ALA A 17 -28.76 5.75 6.33
N GLY A 18 -29.00 6.23 7.55
CA GLY A 18 -28.51 7.51 8.03
C GLY A 18 -26.99 7.58 8.08
N MET A 19 -26.33 6.50 8.49
CA MET A 19 -24.87 6.42 8.48
C MET A 19 -24.32 6.59 7.07
N TYR A 20 -24.88 5.89 6.09
CA TYR A 20 -24.46 6.02 4.70
C TYR A 20 -24.67 7.44 4.16
N LEU A 21 -25.85 8.03 4.39
CA LEU A 21 -26.14 9.40 3.96
C LEU A 21 -25.21 10.42 4.62
N GLY A 22 -24.89 10.22 5.90
CA GLY A 22 -23.94 11.05 6.64
C GLY A 22 -22.52 10.94 6.06
N LEU A 23 -22.04 9.72 5.82
CA LEU A 23 -20.74 9.49 5.18
C LEU A 23 -20.67 10.12 3.78
N TRP A 24 -21.72 9.91 2.97
CA TRP A 24 -21.80 10.43 1.61
C TRP A 24 -21.84 11.96 1.58
N ALA A 25 -22.67 12.58 2.40
CA ALA A 25 -22.75 14.04 2.50
C ALA A 25 -21.43 14.64 3.03
N GLY A 26 -20.85 14.03 4.07
CA GLY A 26 -19.56 14.40 4.63
C GLY A 26 -18.45 14.39 3.58
N ALA A 27 -18.31 13.27 2.87
CA ALA A 27 -17.29 13.08 1.84
C ALA A 27 -17.46 13.99 0.61
N THR A 28 -18.71 14.32 0.25
CA THR A 28 -18.99 15.07 -0.99
C THR A 28 -18.93 16.58 -0.79
N TYR A 29 -19.45 17.08 0.35
CA TYR A 29 -19.69 18.51 0.53
C TYR A 29 -18.84 19.17 1.61
N PHE A 30 -18.43 18.43 2.65
CA PHE A 30 -17.86 19.03 3.86
C PHE A 30 -16.37 18.76 4.05
N VAL A 31 -15.85 17.65 3.52
CA VAL A 31 -14.45 17.27 3.71
C VAL A 31 -13.59 17.69 2.51
N PRO A 32 -12.56 18.54 2.70
CA PRO A 32 -11.65 18.93 1.63
C PRO A 32 -10.85 17.74 1.10
N LYS A 33 -10.67 17.66 -0.22
CA LYS A 33 -9.92 16.57 -0.89
C LYS A 33 -8.44 16.46 -0.48
N GLY A 34 -7.88 17.50 0.17
CA GLY A 34 -6.49 17.55 0.64
C GLY A 34 -6.30 17.29 2.13
N ALA A 35 -7.35 16.93 2.89
CA ALA A 35 -7.28 16.81 4.35
C ALA A 35 -6.56 15.55 4.87
N GLY A 36 -6.06 14.67 3.98
CA GLY A 36 -5.33 13.45 4.35
C GLY A 36 -6.08 12.57 5.35
N LEU A 37 -5.38 12.05 6.36
CA LEU A 37 -5.96 11.21 7.42
C LEU A 37 -7.07 11.91 8.22
N ALA A 38 -6.97 13.22 8.42
CA ALA A 38 -7.99 14.01 9.12
C ALA A 38 -9.32 14.03 8.34
N GLY A 39 -9.25 13.99 7.01
CA GLY A 39 -10.43 13.88 6.16
C GLY A 39 -11.24 12.61 6.44
N GLY A 40 -10.57 11.46 6.59
CA GLY A 40 -11.23 10.19 6.92
C GLY A 40 -11.98 10.24 8.26
N THR A 41 -11.37 10.83 9.28
CA THR A 41 -12.02 11.00 10.60
C THR A 41 -13.21 11.95 10.55
N MET A 42 -13.13 13.03 9.77
CA MET A 42 -14.25 13.95 9.58
C MET A 42 -15.43 13.27 8.89
N VAL A 43 -15.18 12.50 7.83
CA VAL A 43 -16.23 11.73 7.14
C VAL A 43 -16.92 10.78 8.11
N LEU A 44 -16.17 10.05 8.94
CA LEU A 44 -16.75 9.16 9.96
C LEU A 44 -17.62 9.92 10.96
N GLY A 45 -17.20 11.12 11.38
CA GLY A 45 -17.99 12.01 12.24
C GLY A 45 -19.37 12.32 11.64
N TYR A 46 -19.43 12.69 10.35
CA TYR A 46 -20.70 12.91 9.65
C TYR A 46 -21.53 11.63 9.52
N GLY A 47 -20.89 10.47 9.33
CA GLY A 47 -21.55 9.17 9.38
C GLY A 47 -22.25 8.90 10.70
N VAL A 48 -21.58 9.13 11.83
CA VAL A 48 -22.16 8.96 13.17
C VAL A 48 -23.32 9.92 13.40
N LEU A 49 -23.18 11.19 13.01
CA LEU A 49 -24.26 12.18 13.12
C LEU A 49 -25.50 11.75 12.32
N GLY A 50 -25.30 11.29 11.09
CA GLY A 50 -26.37 10.76 10.25
C GLY A 50 -27.05 9.52 10.88
N ALA A 51 -26.26 8.61 11.45
CA ALA A 51 -26.78 7.43 12.14
C ALA A 51 -27.67 7.82 13.33
N VAL A 52 -27.21 8.74 14.19
CA VAL A 52 -27.98 9.21 15.36
C VAL A 52 -29.30 9.83 14.94
N GLY A 53 -29.28 10.74 13.96
CA GLY A 53 -30.50 11.40 13.47
C GLY A 53 -31.53 10.40 12.95
N PHE A 54 -31.11 9.42 12.16
CA PHE A 54 -32.01 8.41 11.61
C PHE A 54 -32.44 7.34 12.63
N VAL A 55 -31.61 7.02 13.63
CA VAL A 55 -32.03 6.16 14.75
C VAL A 55 -33.16 6.82 15.53
N LEU A 56 -33.09 8.12 15.80
CA LEU A 56 -34.15 8.86 16.49
C LEU A 56 -35.45 8.86 15.66
N ALA A 57 -35.36 9.20 14.38
CA ALA A 57 -36.51 9.17 13.47
C ALA A 57 -37.11 7.76 13.33
N GLY A 58 -36.25 6.74 13.15
CA GLY A 58 -36.65 5.34 13.07
C GLY A 58 -37.32 4.85 14.34
N THR A 59 -36.85 5.29 15.51
CA THR A 59 -37.46 5.00 16.80
C THR A 59 -38.86 5.60 16.89
N MET A 60 -39.05 6.87 16.54
CA MET A 60 -40.38 7.50 16.50
C MET A 60 -41.36 6.75 15.59
N ILE A 61 -40.91 6.35 14.39
CA ILE A 61 -41.72 5.60 13.44
C ILE A 61 -42.05 4.20 13.99
N ALA A 62 -41.07 3.49 14.55
CA ALA A 62 -41.22 2.15 15.09
C ALA A 62 -42.22 2.08 16.26
N PHE A 63 -42.28 3.11 17.09
CA PHE A 63 -43.24 3.19 18.20
C PHE A 63 -44.64 3.63 17.76
N ARG A 64 -44.77 4.42 16.69
CA ARG A 64 -46.09 4.79 16.12
C ARG A 64 -46.73 3.66 15.31
N LEU A 65 -45.95 2.79 14.69
CA LEU A 65 -46.48 1.69 13.88
C LEU A 65 -46.80 0.44 14.73
N GLN A 66 -47.90 -0.24 14.39
CA GLN A 66 -48.35 -1.47 15.06
C GLN A 66 -48.73 -2.56 14.06
N GLY A 67 -48.62 -3.83 14.50
CA GLY A 67 -49.10 -5.01 13.78
C GLY A 67 -48.50 -5.14 12.37
N LYS A 68 -49.37 -5.38 11.38
CA LYS A 68 -48.97 -5.62 9.98
C LYS A 68 -48.27 -4.43 9.32
N LYS A 69 -48.62 -3.19 9.71
CA LYS A 69 -47.98 -1.97 9.17
C LYS A 69 -46.51 -1.90 9.55
N LEU A 70 -46.18 -2.20 10.82
CA LEU A 70 -44.80 -2.26 11.30
C LEU A 70 -44.00 -3.29 10.48
N ARG A 71 -44.54 -4.51 10.29
CA ARG A 71 -43.85 -5.57 9.54
C ARG A 71 -43.57 -5.16 8.10
N ASN A 72 -44.56 -4.63 7.39
CA ASN A 72 -44.42 -4.27 5.98
C ASN A 72 -43.43 -3.11 5.79
N THR A 73 -43.53 -2.06 6.61
CA THR A 73 -42.58 -0.94 6.57
C THR A 73 -41.15 -1.39 6.89
N THR A 74 -41.02 -2.28 7.88
CA THR A 74 -39.71 -2.84 8.23
C THR A 74 -39.10 -3.58 7.06
N LEU A 75 -39.82 -4.52 6.43
CA LEU A 75 -39.32 -5.27 5.27
C LEU A 75 -38.96 -4.36 4.08
N LEU A 76 -39.77 -3.34 3.82
CA LEU A 76 -39.59 -2.40 2.72
C LEU A 76 -38.33 -1.55 2.89
N ILE A 77 -37.93 -1.23 4.13
CA ILE A 77 -36.73 -0.46 4.43
C ILE A 77 -35.52 -1.38 4.62
N SER A 78 -35.65 -2.46 5.39
CA SER A 78 -34.54 -3.33 5.75
C SER A 78 -34.03 -4.13 4.56
N GLY A 79 -34.92 -4.57 3.65
CA GLY A 79 -34.53 -5.34 2.46
C GLY A 79 -33.53 -4.58 1.58
N PRO A 80 -33.86 -3.37 1.08
CA PRO A 80 -32.95 -2.57 0.28
C PRO A 80 -31.67 -2.17 1.02
N VAL A 81 -31.76 -1.79 2.30
CA VAL A 81 -30.58 -1.42 3.10
C VAL A 81 -29.63 -2.60 3.23
N LEU A 82 -30.14 -3.79 3.55
CA LEU A 82 -29.34 -4.99 3.65
C LEU A 82 -28.66 -5.32 2.31
N LEU A 83 -29.42 -5.27 1.21
CA LEU A 83 -28.92 -5.60 -0.13
C LEU A 83 -27.84 -4.60 -0.58
N PHE A 84 -28.05 -3.31 -0.31
CA PHE A 84 -27.09 -2.25 -0.59
C PHE A 84 -25.77 -2.46 0.15
N TYR A 85 -25.82 -2.69 1.47
CA TYR A 85 -24.61 -2.93 2.26
C TYR A 85 -23.92 -4.25 1.89
N LEU A 86 -24.68 -5.29 1.54
CA LEU A 86 -24.12 -6.56 1.08
C LEU A 86 -23.34 -6.36 -0.23
N VAL A 87 -23.86 -5.57 -1.17
CA VAL A 87 -23.14 -5.20 -2.40
C VAL A 87 -21.86 -4.43 -2.08
N LEU A 88 -21.91 -3.45 -1.18
CA LEU A 88 -20.71 -2.70 -0.77
C LEU A 88 -19.63 -3.61 -0.15
N VAL A 89 -20.04 -4.53 0.72
CA VAL A 89 -19.13 -5.51 1.34
C VAL A 89 -18.54 -6.43 0.28
N VAL A 90 -19.34 -6.95 -0.65
CA VAL A 90 -18.86 -7.79 -1.76
C VAL A 90 -17.87 -7.02 -2.63
N ILE A 91 -18.13 -5.76 -2.97
CA ILE A 91 -17.21 -4.93 -3.74
C ILE A 91 -15.90 -4.70 -2.97
N ALA A 92 -15.97 -4.39 -1.67
CA ALA A 92 -14.79 -4.19 -0.84
C ALA A 92 -13.95 -5.49 -0.72
N LEU A 93 -14.60 -6.63 -0.54
CA LEU A 93 -13.96 -7.95 -0.52
C LEU A 93 -13.35 -8.30 -1.89
N ALA A 94 -14.05 -8.00 -2.99
CA ALA A 94 -13.53 -8.22 -4.34
C ALA A 94 -12.30 -7.36 -4.63
N ARG A 95 -12.30 -6.08 -4.21
CA ARG A 95 -11.12 -5.19 -4.35
C ARG A 95 -9.94 -5.68 -3.52
N THR A 96 -10.18 -6.04 -2.26
CA THR A 96 -9.11 -6.56 -1.39
C THR A 96 -8.57 -7.92 -1.85
N ALA A 97 -9.43 -8.77 -2.43
CA ALA A 97 -9.01 -10.02 -3.06
C ALA A 97 -8.23 -9.77 -4.36
N ALA A 98 -8.66 -8.82 -5.20
CA ALA A 98 -7.94 -8.44 -6.42
C ALA A 98 -6.55 -7.84 -6.14
N GLU A 99 -6.39 -7.16 -5.00
CA GLU A 99 -5.09 -6.65 -4.57
C GLU A 99 -4.17 -7.71 -3.94
N ARG A 100 -4.70 -8.89 -3.58
CA ARG A 100 -3.94 -9.97 -2.98
C ARG A 100 -3.37 -10.86 -4.08
N GLU A 101 -2.11 -10.63 -4.43
CA GLU A 101 -1.40 -11.49 -5.37
C GLU A 101 -1.20 -12.90 -4.77
N PRO A 102 -1.41 -13.98 -5.57
CA PRO A 102 -1.17 -15.34 -5.11
C PRO A 102 0.32 -15.56 -4.83
N ASP A 103 0.66 -16.48 -3.93
CA ASP A 103 2.05 -16.78 -3.59
C ASP A 103 2.88 -17.22 -4.80
N THR A 104 2.24 -17.86 -5.78
CA THR A 104 2.84 -18.27 -7.05
C THR A 104 3.30 -17.09 -7.90
N ALA A 105 2.68 -15.91 -7.78
CA ALA A 105 3.11 -14.71 -8.50
C ALA A 105 4.51 -14.24 -8.06
N PHE A 106 4.91 -14.55 -6.82
CA PHE A 106 6.23 -14.19 -6.28
C PHE A 106 7.32 -15.22 -6.60
N ALA A 107 6.95 -16.42 -7.06
CA ALA A 107 7.88 -17.50 -7.35
C ALA A 107 8.97 -17.16 -8.40
N PRO A 108 8.70 -16.34 -9.44
CA PRO A 108 9.73 -15.92 -10.39
C PRO A 108 10.78 -15.00 -9.77
N ALA A 109 10.37 -14.08 -8.87
CA ALA A 109 11.29 -13.14 -8.21
C ALA A 109 12.30 -13.84 -7.29
N GLY A 110 11.93 -15.00 -6.76
CA GLY A 110 12.83 -15.81 -5.96
C GLY A 110 13.17 -15.19 -4.59
N ARG A 111 14.32 -15.56 -4.03
CA ARG A 111 14.76 -15.12 -2.68
C ARG A 111 15.97 -14.20 -2.78
N PHE A 112 15.78 -12.93 -2.44
CA PHE A 112 16.86 -11.96 -2.38
C PHE A 112 16.56 -10.87 -1.35
N THR A 113 17.61 -10.19 -0.90
CA THR A 113 17.51 -8.89 -0.25
C THR A 113 18.31 -7.87 -1.03
N VAL A 114 17.82 -6.63 -1.08
CA VAL A 114 18.55 -5.51 -1.65
C VAL A 114 18.43 -4.31 -0.73
N THR A 115 19.53 -3.60 -0.54
CA THR A 115 19.61 -2.39 0.28
C THR A 115 20.27 -1.31 -0.53
N MET A 116 19.58 -0.19 -0.72
CA MET A 116 20.13 1.00 -1.34
C MET A 116 20.32 2.10 -0.30
N GLU A 117 21.49 2.70 -0.26
CA GLU A 117 21.84 3.81 0.62
C GLU A 117 22.20 5.02 -0.25
N ARG A 118 21.70 6.21 0.09
CA ARG A 118 22.20 7.47 -0.46
C ARG A 118 23.36 7.92 0.40
N LEU A 119 24.53 8.07 -0.22
CA LEU A 119 25.75 8.53 0.45
C LEU A 119 25.86 10.06 0.40
N ASP A 120 25.28 10.67 -0.63
CA ASP A 120 25.11 12.10 -0.70
C ASP A 120 23.90 12.55 0.13
N THR A 121 24.18 13.15 1.28
CA THR A 121 23.20 13.66 2.25
C THR A 121 22.92 15.15 2.07
N SER A 122 23.38 15.76 0.99
CA SER A 122 23.17 17.20 0.74
C SER A 122 21.70 17.58 0.54
N ASP A 123 20.86 16.64 0.12
CA ASP A 123 19.42 16.83 -0.01
C ASP A 123 18.67 16.26 1.22
N PRO A 124 18.18 17.11 2.13
CA PRO A 124 17.50 16.69 3.35
C PRO A 124 16.06 16.21 3.10
N TYR A 125 15.57 16.20 1.86
CA TYR A 125 14.22 15.75 1.52
C TYR A 125 14.18 14.33 0.95
N LEU A 126 15.34 13.70 0.77
CA LEU A 126 15.44 12.37 0.19
C LEU A 126 15.79 11.33 1.26
N PHE A 127 15.31 10.11 1.07
CA PHE A 127 15.55 9.03 2.01
C PHE A 127 17.02 8.62 2.06
N VAL A 128 17.45 8.16 3.23
CA VAL A 128 18.84 7.78 3.50
C VAL A 128 19.09 6.33 3.11
N LYS A 129 18.12 5.46 3.41
CA LYS A 129 18.27 4.02 3.21
C LYS A 129 16.95 3.38 2.80
N MET A 130 17.02 2.43 1.90
CA MET A 130 15.91 1.59 1.50
C MET A 130 16.33 0.13 1.53
N HIS A 131 15.56 -0.71 2.20
CA HIS A 131 15.75 -2.15 2.30
C HIS A 131 14.55 -2.86 1.68
N VAL A 132 14.80 -3.90 0.89
CA VAL A 132 13.79 -4.74 0.26
C VAL A 132 14.13 -6.18 0.60
N ASP A 133 13.15 -6.92 1.13
CA ASP A 133 13.24 -8.36 1.38
C ASP A 133 12.12 -9.08 0.63
N SER A 134 12.49 -9.94 -0.33
CA SER A 134 11.52 -10.67 -1.13
C SER A 134 10.81 -11.78 -0.35
N ARG A 135 11.37 -12.24 0.79
CA ARG A 135 10.78 -13.30 1.63
C ARG A 135 9.60 -12.76 2.43
N THR A 136 9.77 -11.58 3.02
CA THR A 136 8.68 -10.89 3.73
C THR A 136 7.79 -10.09 2.78
N ARG A 137 8.24 -9.89 1.52
CA ARG A 137 7.54 -9.13 0.47
C ARG A 137 7.30 -7.69 0.90
N THR A 138 8.28 -7.13 1.61
CA THR A 138 8.20 -5.79 2.18
C THR A 138 9.41 -4.97 1.79
N TRP A 139 9.18 -3.66 1.72
CA TRP A 139 10.26 -2.68 1.71
C TRP A 139 10.18 -1.84 2.98
N GLU A 140 11.34 -1.37 3.41
CA GLU A 140 11.53 -0.42 4.50
C GLU A 140 12.37 0.74 3.98
N GLN A 141 11.98 1.97 4.31
CA GLN A 141 12.65 3.19 3.93
C GLN A 141 12.89 4.03 5.17
N THR A 142 14.14 4.43 5.37
CA THR A 142 14.52 5.36 6.42
C THR A 142 14.59 6.76 5.82
N GLY A 143 13.77 7.66 6.34
CA GLY A 143 13.76 9.07 5.97
C GLY A 143 15.05 9.82 6.34
N PRO A 144 15.15 11.09 5.91
CA PRO A 144 16.27 11.97 6.23
C PRO A 144 16.43 12.24 7.73
N ALA A 145 17.65 12.62 8.13
CA ALA A 145 17.90 13.20 9.44
C ALA A 145 17.14 14.54 9.59
N PRO A 146 16.71 14.93 10.80
CA PRO A 146 16.97 14.29 12.09
C PRO A 146 15.92 13.24 12.52
N GLU A 147 14.76 13.19 11.86
CA GLU A 147 13.64 12.36 12.31
C GLU A 147 13.88 10.85 12.09
N HIS A 148 14.63 10.48 11.04
CA HIS A 148 14.95 9.09 10.71
C HIS A 148 13.73 8.17 10.66
N GLN A 149 12.56 8.71 10.31
CA GLN A 149 11.30 7.99 10.31
C GLN A 149 11.41 6.73 9.42
N VAL A 150 10.96 5.59 9.95
CA VAL A 150 11.03 4.32 9.22
C VAL A 150 9.66 3.98 8.67
N CYS A 151 9.54 4.05 7.35
CA CYS A 151 8.33 3.74 6.62
C CYS A 151 8.44 2.35 5.98
N SER A 152 7.37 1.55 6.03
CA SER A 152 7.34 0.22 5.43
C SER A 152 6.02 -0.07 4.72
N ALA A 153 6.07 -0.84 3.64
CA ALA A 153 4.87 -1.36 2.99
C ALA A 153 5.13 -2.69 2.28
N LYS A 154 4.04 -3.34 1.82
CA LYS A 154 4.12 -4.54 0.99
C LYS A 154 4.51 -4.19 -0.44
N ILE A 155 5.28 -5.06 -1.08
CA ILE A 155 5.72 -4.95 -2.48
C ILE A 155 4.87 -5.88 -3.35
N LYS A 156 4.51 -5.42 -4.55
CA LYS A 156 3.87 -6.26 -5.58
C LYS A 156 4.87 -7.24 -6.20
N ALA A 157 4.39 -8.39 -6.64
CA ALA A 157 5.19 -9.43 -7.27
C ALA A 157 5.95 -8.90 -8.48
N GLU A 158 5.29 -8.15 -9.37
CA GLU A 158 5.90 -7.52 -10.55
C GLU A 158 7.15 -6.69 -10.20
N ASN A 159 7.09 -5.92 -9.11
CA ASN A 159 8.21 -5.11 -8.66
C ASN A 159 9.38 -5.96 -8.16
N LEU A 160 9.10 -7.03 -7.41
CA LEU A 160 10.13 -7.95 -6.94
C LEU A 160 10.77 -8.71 -8.11
N ILE A 161 9.99 -9.10 -9.12
CA ILE A 161 10.48 -9.74 -10.35
C ILE A 161 11.40 -8.77 -11.11
N ASN A 162 10.93 -7.53 -11.33
CA ASN A 162 11.72 -6.52 -12.04
C ASN A 162 13.03 -6.18 -11.33
N ILE A 163 13.03 -6.07 -9.99
CA ILE A 163 14.28 -5.90 -9.23
C ILE A 163 15.19 -7.10 -9.45
N ARG A 164 14.65 -8.32 -9.35
CA ARG A 164 15.43 -9.54 -9.51
C ARG A 164 16.10 -9.60 -10.88
N ASP A 165 15.34 -9.36 -11.94
CA ASP A 165 15.85 -9.34 -13.31
C ASP A 165 16.93 -8.28 -13.50
N ALA A 166 16.77 -7.12 -12.87
CA ALA A 166 17.80 -6.07 -12.92
C ALA A 166 19.07 -6.46 -12.14
N LEU A 167 18.94 -7.13 -11.00
CA LEU A 167 20.08 -7.66 -10.26
C LEU A 167 20.81 -8.74 -11.06
N ASP A 168 20.09 -9.68 -11.66
CA ASP A 168 20.68 -10.73 -12.51
C ASP A 168 21.40 -10.11 -13.73
N ALA A 169 20.81 -9.08 -14.35
CA ALA A 169 21.44 -8.36 -15.45
C ALA A 169 22.70 -7.59 -15.02
N MET A 170 22.72 -7.01 -13.82
CA MET A 170 23.93 -6.41 -13.27
C MET A 170 25.00 -7.46 -13.00
N ILE A 171 24.62 -8.63 -12.49
CA ILE A 171 25.56 -9.70 -12.17
C ILE A 171 26.22 -10.24 -13.43
N ALA A 172 25.50 -10.28 -14.56
CA ALA A 172 26.06 -10.65 -15.85
C ALA A 172 27.05 -9.61 -16.45
N LEU A 173 27.25 -8.44 -15.83
CA LEU A 173 28.24 -7.47 -16.29
C LEU A 173 29.66 -7.96 -16.00
N SER A 174 30.60 -7.60 -16.89
CA SER A 174 32.02 -7.86 -16.67
C SER A 174 32.56 -6.99 -15.52
N ALA A 175 33.53 -7.54 -14.76
CA ALA A 175 34.20 -6.83 -13.68
C ALA A 175 34.84 -5.50 -14.13
N GLU A 176 35.29 -5.41 -15.39
CA GLU A 176 35.85 -4.20 -16.00
C GLU A 176 34.85 -3.04 -16.07
N LYS A 177 33.60 -3.31 -16.52
CA LYS A 177 32.53 -2.29 -16.57
C LYS A 177 32.13 -1.77 -15.19
N LEU A 178 32.38 -2.56 -14.15
CA LEU A 178 32.12 -2.19 -12.76
C LEU A 178 33.32 -1.45 -12.15
N ALA A 179 34.54 -1.81 -12.53
CA ALA A 179 35.75 -1.09 -12.16
C ALA A 179 35.69 0.37 -12.63
N ASP A 180 35.19 0.61 -13.85
CA ASP A 180 34.94 1.97 -14.39
C ASP A 180 34.04 2.83 -13.48
N CYS A 181 33.10 2.21 -12.78
CA CYS A 181 32.22 2.91 -11.84
C CYS A 181 32.89 3.21 -10.50
N ASN A 182 33.79 2.33 -10.04
CA ASN A 182 34.55 2.50 -8.80
C ASN A 182 35.74 3.46 -8.96
N SER A 183 36.29 3.61 -10.18
CA SER A 183 37.43 4.48 -10.49
C SER A 183 37.04 5.88 -10.96
N ALA A 184 35.75 6.22 -10.93
CA ALA A 184 35.26 7.49 -11.43
C ALA A 184 35.69 8.67 -10.52
N GLU A 185 36.07 9.79 -11.14
CA GLU A 185 36.68 10.99 -10.50
C GLU A 185 35.85 11.67 -9.40
N GLN A 186 34.60 11.26 -9.19
CA GLN A 186 33.66 11.86 -8.24
C GLN A 186 33.33 10.89 -7.11
N PRO A 187 33.12 11.40 -5.88
CA PRO A 187 32.72 10.56 -4.75
C PRO A 187 31.40 9.83 -5.04
N ALA A 188 31.27 8.63 -4.49
CA ALA A 188 30.06 7.85 -4.63
C ALA A 188 28.86 8.58 -4.00
N SER A 189 27.75 8.66 -4.74
CA SER A 189 26.52 9.29 -4.27
C SER A 189 25.46 8.28 -3.84
N LYS A 190 25.55 7.04 -4.32
CA LYS A 190 24.66 5.93 -3.93
C LYS A 190 25.44 4.64 -3.74
N ARG A 191 24.95 3.79 -2.84
CA ARG A 191 25.45 2.44 -2.61
C ARG A 191 24.31 1.45 -2.75
N LEU A 192 24.55 0.33 -3.41
CA LEU A 192 23.63 -0.79 -3.51
C LEU A 192 24.30 -2.04 -2.95
N ARG A 193 23.61 -2.74 -2.05
CA ARG A 193 24.01 -4.02 -1.49
C ARG A 193 22.96 -5.04 -1.83
N TRP A 194 23.34 -6.20 -2.34
CA TRP A 194 22.41 -7.29 -2.62
C TRP A 194 22.89 -8.59 -2.02
N ASN A 195 21.93 -9.48 -1.77
CA ASN A 195 22.16 -10.85 -1.37
C ASN A 195 21.11 -11.74 -2.02
N ILE A 196 21.53 -12.56 -2.97
CA ILE A 196 20.70 -13.52 -3.67
C ILE A 196 20.87 -14.88 -2.99
N MET A 197 19.75 -15.51 -2.61
CA MET A 197 19.73 -16.68 -1.71
C MET A 197 19.19 -17.96 -2.36
N ASP A 198 18.74 -17.91 -3.60
CA ASP A 198 18.02 -18.99 -4.26
C ASP A 198 18.82 -19.73 -5.35
N GLY A 199 20.12 -19.44 -5.51
CA GLY A 199 21.05 -20.24 -6.31
C GLY A 199 20.67 -20.45 -7.78
N ARG A 200 19.73 -19.65 -8.32
CA ARG A 200 19.23 -19.77 -9.71
C ARG A 200 20.22 -19.27 -10.76
N MET A 201 21.40 -18.82 -10.37
CA MET A 201 22.40 -18.34 -11.32
C MET A 201 23.09 -19.50 -12.02
N VAL A 202 23.49 -19.27 -13.28
CA VAL A 202 24.28 -20.22 -14.05
C VAL A 202 25.65 -20.39 -13.37
N PRO A 203 25.99 -21.59 -12.85
CA PRO A 203 27.30 -21.83 -12.24
C PRO A 203 28.41 -21.56 -13.25
N GLY A 204 29.40 -20.74 -12.89
CA GLY A 204 30.56 -20.43 -13.73
C GLY A 204 30.44 -19.22 -14.67
N SER A 205 29.38 -18.40 -14.54
CA SER A 205 29.31 -17.11 -15.23
C SER A 205 30.39 -16.16 -14.69
N PRO A 206 31.14 -15.41 -15.53
CA PRO A 206 32.20 -14.46 -15.13
C PRO A 206 31.68 -13.19 -14.43
N GLY A 207 30.51 -13.28 -13.80
CA GLY A 207 29.76 -12.19 -13.21
C GLY A 207 30.10 -11.89 -11.75
N LEU A 208 29.38 -10.92 -11.18
CA LEU A 208 29.48 -10.54 -9.77
C LEU A 208 29.05 -11.67 -8.81
N PRO A 209 29.55 -11.68 -7.57
CA PRO A 209 29.10 -12.65 -6.56
C PRO A 209 27.63 -12.42 -6.17
N GLU A 210 26.97 -13.51 -5.75
CA GLU A 210 25.56 -13.51 -5.30
C GLU A 210 25.31 -12.54 -4.14
N LYS A 211 26.37 -12.17 -3.43
CA LYS A 211 26.40 -11.15 -2.40
C LYS A 211 27.51 -10.16 -2.69
N ALA A 212 27.16 -8.90 -2.99
CA ALA A 212 28.14 -7.84 -3.19
C ALA A 212 27.60 -6.46 -2.81
N THR A 213 28.51 -5.48 -2.82
CA THR A 213 28.23 -4.07 -2.65
C THR A 213 28.79 -3.32 -3.86
N LEU A 214 28.01 -2.38 -4.40
CA LEU A 214 28.41 -1.50 -5.47
C LEU A 214 28.18 -0.05 -5.05
N GLU A 215 29.21 0.77 -5.16
CA GLU A 215 29.13 2.21 -4.94
C GLU A 215 29.20 2.91 -6.29
N VAL A 216 28.31 3.88 -6.51
CA VAL A 216 28.17 4.56 -7.80
C VAL A 216 28.01 6.05 -7.58
N ASN A 217 28.44 6.82 -8.58
CA ASN A 217 28.13 8.23 -8.71
C ASN A 217 27.20 8.48 -9.90
N THR A 218 26.78 9.73 -10.08
CA THR A 218 25.90 10.14 -11.19
C THR A 218 26.51 9.91 -12.56
N SER A 219 27.84 10.04 -12.68
CA SER A 219 28.57 9.81 -13.93
C SER A 219 28.54 8.34 -14.35
N CYS A 220 28.76 7.40 -13.42
CA CYS A 220 28.60 5.95 -13.65
C CYS A 220 27.17 5.60 -14.08
N LEU A 221 26.17 6.11 -13.34
CA LEU A 221 24.76 5.83 -13.63
C LEU A 221 24.34 6.32 -15.03
N ARG A 222 24.90 7.43 -15.53
CA ARG A 222 24.64 7.90 -16.90
C ARG A 222 25.26 7.00 -17.97
N LYS A 223 26.44 6.43 -17.70
CA LYS A 223 27.18 5.60 -18.67
C LYS A 223 26.66 4.16 -18.74
N HIS A 224 26.19 3.61 -17.61
CA HIS A 224 25.81 2.19 -17.52
C HIS A 224 24.32 2.02 -17.20
N PHE A 225 23.49 1.94 -18.25
CA PHE A 225 22.03 1.83 -18.14
C PHE A 225 21.58 0.63 -17.28
N THR A 226 22.25 -0.53 -17.39
CA THR A 226 21.90 -1.73 -16.60
C THR A 226 22.05 -1.49 -15.09
N ILE A 227 23.12 -0.79 -14.69
CA ILE A 227 23.34 -0.40 -13.29
C ILE A 227 22.28 0.61 -12.89
N ALA A 228 22.05 1.64 -13.69
CA ALA A 228 21.04 2.65 -13.39
C ALA A 228 19.63 2.07 -13.23
N ARG A 229 19.25 1.09 -14.05
CA ARG A 229 17.95 0.41 -13.97
C ARG A 229 17.73 -0.24 -12.60
N ALA A 230 18.74 -0.90 -12.03
CA ALA A 230 18.62 -1.55 -10.72
C ALA A 230 18.37 -0.52 -9.60
N PHE A 231 19.12 0.59 -9.59
CA PHE A 231 18.91 1.68 -8.63
C PHE A 231 17.53 2.33 -8.80
N LEU A 232 17.13 2.63 -10.04
CA LEU A 232 15.84 3.24 -10.33
C LEU A 232 14.66 2.36 -9.93
N LEU A 233 14.75 1.04 -10.10
CA LEU A 233 13.68 0.13 -9.69
C LEU A 233 13.52 0.06 -8.18
N VAL A 234 14.63 0.06 -7.43
CA VAL A 234 14.58 0.15 -5.97
C VAL A 234 13.98 1.49 -5.54
N GLU A 235 14.42 2.60 -6.13
CA GLU A 235 13.85 3.94 -5.85
C GLU A 235 12.36 4.03 -6.17
N LYS A 236 11.93 3.48 -7.31
CA LYS A 236 10.54 3.55 -7.78
C LYS A 236 9.55 2.87 -6.85
N ILE A 237 9.97 1.85 -6.10
CA ILE A 237 9.08 1.15 -5.17
C ILE A 237 8.65 2.07 -4.02
N SER A 238 9.51 3.01 -3.61
CA SER A 238 9.17 4.00 -2.58
C SER A 238 8.07 4.96 -3.02
N SER A 239 8.00 5.32 -4.31
CA SER A 239 7.01 6.28 -4.83
C SER A 239 5.66 5.65 -5.18
N GLN A 240 5.60 4.32 -5.33
CA GLN A 240 4.37 3.60 -5.71
C GLN A 240 3.46 3.25 -4.54
N ALA A 241 3.86 3.51 -3.30
CA ALA A 241 3.17 3.02 -2.11
C ALA A 241 1.99 3.87 -1.64
N GLY A 242 1.31 4.57 -2.55
CA GLY A 242 0.44 5.72 -2.30
C GLY A 242 -0.71 5.61 -1.28
N GLU A 243 -1.01 4.47 -0.64
CA GLU A 243 -2.09 4.39 0.36
C GLU A 243 -1.86 3.42 1.56
N LYS A 244 -0.76 2.66 1.62
CA LYS A 244 -0.55 1.62 2.67
C LYS A 244 0.82 1.64 3.35
N VAL A 245 1.48 2.79 3.38
CA VAL A 245 2.74 2.97 4.09
C VAL A 245 2.48 3.11 5.59
N ARG A 246 3.19 2.32 6.40
CA ARG A 246 3.24 2.53 7.86
C ARG A 246 4.57 3.14 8.23
N CYS A 247 4.52 4.33 8.79
CA CYS A 247 5.70 5.02 9.30
C CYS A 247 5.71 4.97 10.83
N LYS A 248 6.88 4.68 11.40
CA LYS A 248 7.15 4.68 12.84
C LYS A 248 8.21 5.71 13.17
#